data_AF-A0A0A9XXS4-F1
#
_entry.id   AF-A0A0A9XXS4-F1
#
_cell.length_a   1.000
_cell.length_b   1.000
_cell.length_c   1.000
_cell.angle_alpha   90.00
_cell.angle_beta   90.00
_cell.angle_gamma   90.00
#
_symmetry.space_group_name_H-M   'P 1'
#
loop_
_entity.id
_entity.type
_entity.pdbx_description
1 polymer ?
#
loop_
_entity_poly.entity_id
_entity_poly.type
_entity_poly.pdbx_seq_one_letter_code
_entity_poly.pdbx_strand_id
1 'polypeptide(L)'
;MGSAAAPWMFDWVEYIVFVVMLCVSALIGIYFGCIKGGQDTVTGYLLGGKQMSLIPISVSLVTTYISGITLLGVPSEIYTYGSQYLTSNLANYLVGFITAFFILPVFYKLQLIS
;
A
#
# COMPACT_ATOMS: atom_id res chain seq x y z
N MET A 1 9.64 48.12 0.62
CA MET A 1 9.83 47.67 2.01
C MET A 1 8.67 46.74 2.35
N GLY A 2 8.94 45.43 2.50
CA GLY A 2 8.05 44.45 3.13
C GLY A 2 6.85 43.92 2.32
N SER A 3 7.07 43.17 1.24
CA SER A 3 6.03 42.28 0.69
C SER A 3 5.77 41.12 1.67
N ALA A 4 4.50 41.00 2.05
CA ALA A 4 3.95 40.11 3.06
C ALA A 4 4.47 38.66 3.02
N ALA A 5 5.05 38.21 4.13
CA ALA A 5 5.16 36.80 4.48
C ALA A 5 3.81 36.34 5.03
N ALA A 6 2.94 35.79 4.19
CA ALA A 6 1.78 35.02 4.65
C ALA A 6 2.27 33.62 5.07
N PRO A 7 1.77 33.07 6.19
CA PRO A 7 2.33 31.88 6.82
C PRO A 7 2.12 30.64 5.92
N TRP A 8 3.02 29.68 6.08
CA TRP A 8 3.00 28.32 5.52
C TRP A 8 1.76 27.52 5.98
N MET A 9 0.56 27.94 5.57
CA MET A 9 -0.70 27.26 5.84
C MET A 9 -1.23 26.64 4.55
N PHE A 10 -1.75 25.41 4.68
CA PHE A 10 -2.41 24.68 3.61
C PHE A 10 -3.48 25.54 2.92
N ASP A 11 -3.42 25.56 1.59
CA ASP A 11 -4.42 26.19 0.74
C ASP A 11 -5.76 25.48 0.86
N TRP A 12 -6.84 26.20 0.53
CA TRP A 12 -8.21 25.69 0.61
C TRP A 12 -8.40 24.42 -0.24
N VAL A 13 -7.72 24.33 -1.38
CA VAL A 13 -7.77 23.17 -2.29
C VAL A 13 -7.20 21.91 -1.63
N GLU A 14 -6.09 22.04 -0.92
CA GLU A 14 -5.39 20.92 -0.30
C GLU A 14 -6.21 20.37 0.88
N TYR A 15 -6.86 21.27 1.62
CA TYR A 15 -7.80 20.89 2.67
C TYR A 15 -9.00 20.12 2.13
N ILE A 16 -9.59 20.58 1.02
CA ILE A 16 -10.70 19.85 0.36
C ILE A 16 -10.25 18.46 -0.06
N VAL A 17 -9.10 18.33 -0.72
CA VAL A 17 -8.59 17.03 -1.19
C VAL A 17 -8.34 16.08 -0.01
N PHE A 18 -7.78 16.58 1.09
CA PHE A 18 -7.55 15.81 2.30
C PHE A 18 -8.85 15.29 2.92
N VAL A 19 -9.85 16.17 3.09
CA VAL A 19 -11.15 15.80 3.65
C VAL A 19 -11.87 14.80 2.75
N VAL A 20 -11.87 15.01 1.42
CA VAL A 20 -12.49 14.08 0.46
C VAL A 20 -11.83 12.71 0.52
N MET A 21 -10.49 12.64 0.55
CA MET A 21 -9.76 11.38 0.67
C MET A 21 -10.13 10.61 1.95
N LEU A 22 -10.19 11.31 3.09
CA LEU A 22 -10.61 10.72 4.35
C LEU A 22 -12.07 10.25 4.31
N CYS A 23 -12.98 11.05 3.76
CA CYS A 23 -14.39 10.69 3.62
C CYS A 23 -14.54 9.44 2.75
N VAL A 24 -13.86 9.34 1.61
CA VAL A 24 -13.92 8.16 0.74
C VAL A 24 -13.38 6.93 1.47
N SER A 25 -12.24 7.04 2.14
CA SER A 25 -11.64 5.93 2.92
C SER A 25 -12.57 5.46 4.03
N ALA A 26 -13.15 6.39 4.79
CA ALA A 26 -14.11 6.09 5.85
C ALA A 26 -15.41 5.48 5.31
N LEU A 27 -15.94 5.97 4.18
CA LEU A 27 -17.13 5.42 3.55
C LEU A 27 -16.92 3.98 3.09
N ILE A 28 -15.76 3.66 2.50
CA ILE A 28 -15.42 2.28 2.12
C ILE A 28 -15.33 1.41 3.38
N GLY A 29 -14.65 1.88 4.42
CA GLY A 29 -14.55 1.17 5.71
C GLY A 29 -15.91 0.90 6.36
N ILE A 30 -16.80 1.90 6.40
CA ILE A 30 -18.15 1.78 6.97
C ILE A 30 -19.02 0.87 6.10
N TYR A 31 -18.91 0.94 4.77
CA TYR A 31 -19.66 0.08 3.87
C TYR A 31 -19.28 -1.39 4.05
N PHE A 32 -17.98 -1.72 4.08
CA PHE A 32 -17.51 -3.08 4.27
C PHE A 32 -17.64 -3.56 5.73
N GLY A 33 -17.58 -2.66 6.72
CA GLY A 33 -17.64 -2.99 8.15
C GLY A 33 -19.05 -3.09 8.73
N CYS A 34 -19.96 -2.18 8.36
CA CYS A 34 -21.31 -2.10 8.94
C CYS A 34 -22.41 -2.61 8.00
N ILE A 35 -22.30 -2.35 6.69
CA ILE A 35 -23.40 -2.61 5.73
C ILE A 35 -23.30 -4.00 5.11
N LYS A 36 -22.08 -4.44 4.75
CA LYS A 36 -21.90 -5.73 4.09
C LYS A 36 -22.17 -6.93 5.00
N GLY A 37 -22.37 -6.72 6.31
CA GLY A 37 -22.50 -7.79 7.30
C GLY A 37 -21.16 -8.52 7.47
N GLY A 38 -20.84 -8.90 8.70
CA GLY A 38 -19.58 -9.55 9.02
C GLY A 38 -19.29 -10.69 8.04
N GLN A 39 -18.05 -10.77 7.57
CA GLN A 39 -17.53 -12.07 7.14
C GLN A 39 -17.49 -12.93 8.41
N ASP A 40 -18.63 -13.57 8.75
CA ASP A 40 -18.93 -14.22 10.05
C ASP A 40 -17.98 -15.38 10.42
N THR A 41 -17.03 -15.67 9.53
CA THR A 41 -15.95 -16.62 9.77
C THR A 41 -14.60 -15.93 9.54
N VAL A 42 -13.63 -16.20 10.42
CA VAL A 42 -12.24 -15.72 10.30
C VAL A 42 -11.67 -16.02 8.91
N THR A 43 -12.00 -17.19 8.37
CA THR A 43 -11.72 -17.63 7.00
C THR A 43 -12.32 -16.67 5.96
N GLY A 44 -13.58 -16.28 6.11
CA GLY A 44 -14.23 -15.29 5.25
C GLY A 44 -13.46 -13.97 5.24
N TYR A 45 -13.16 -13.40 6.42
CA TYR A 45 -12.52 -12.09 6.59
C TYR A 45 -11.06 -12.05 6.11
N LEU A 46 -10.29 -13.10 6.42
CA LEU A 46 -8.88 -13.18 6.07
C LEU A 46 -8.65 -13.66 4.63
N LEU A 47 -9.56 -14.46 4.05
CA LEU A 47 -9.41 -15.04 2.71
C LEU A 47 -10.35 -14.44 1.66
N GLY A 48 -11.16 -13.45 2.03
CA GLY A 48 -12.08 -12.77 1.11
C GLY A 48 -13.07 -13.71 0.43
N GLY A 49 -13.47 -14.79 1.11
CA GLY A 49 -14.37 -15.82 0.56
C GLY A 49 -13.80 -16.64 -0.59
N LYS A 50 -12.46 -16.70 -0.77
CA LYS A 50 -11.79 -17.48 -1.84
C LYS A 50 -12.19 -17.12 -3.28
N GLN A 51 -12.95 -16.04 -3.49
CA GLN A 51 -13.39 -15.56 -4.81
C GLN A 51 -12.84 -14.19 -5.19
N MET A 52 -11.83 -13.68 -4.46
CA MET A 52 -11.16 -12.45 -4.87
C MET A 52 -10.39 -12.67 -6.19
N SER A 53 -10.71 -11.87 -7.20
CA SER A 53 -10.01 -11.86 -8.48
C SER A 53 -8.52 -11.52 -8.29
N LEU A 54 -7.66 -11.98 -9.20
CA LEU A 54 -6.21 -11.72 -9.14
C LEU A 54 -5.87 -10.22 -9.12
N ILE A 55 -6.65 -9.40 -9.83
CA ILE A 55 -6.40 -7.96 -9.95
C ILE A 55 -6.46 -7.23 -8.60
N PRO A 56 -7.56 -7.30 -7.81
CA PRO A 56 -7.61 -6.63 -6.50
C PRO A 56 -6.58 -7.17 -5.50
N ILE A 57 -6.20 -8.45 -5.61
CA ILE A 57 -5.13 -9.03 -4.77
C ILE A 57 -3.79 -8.38 -5.10
N SER A 58 -3.42 -8.29 -6.38
CA SER A 58 -2.19 -7.65 -6.82
C SER A 58 -2.15 -6.17 -6.44
N VAL A 59 -3.26 -5.45 -6.60
CA VAL A 59 -3.35 -4.03 -6.21
C VAL A 59 -3.13 -3.87 -4.71
N SER A 60 -3.77 -4.68 -3.87
CA SER A 60 -3.58 -4.64 -2.41
C SER A 60 -2.13 -4.90 -1.99
N LEU A 61 -1.47 -5.87 -2.63
CA LEU A 61 -0.05 -6.16 -2.39
C LEU A 61 0.86 -4.99 -2.77
N VAL A 62 0.61 -4.36 -3.92
CA VAL A 62 1.37 -3.18 -4.35
C VAL A 62 1.12 -2.00 -3.41
N THR A 63 -0.12 -1.76 -3.01
CA THR A 63 -0.47 -0.71 -2.05
C THR A 63 0.24 -0.92 -0.71
N THR A 64 0.31 -2.16 -0.23
CA THR A 64 1.02 -2.48 1.03
C THR A 64 2.53 -2.30 0.90
N TYR A 65 3.09 -2.51 -0.30
CA TYR A 65 4.52 -2.34 -0.53
C TYR A 65 4.95 -0.86 -0.55
N ILE A 66 4.07 0.04 -0.98
CA ILE A 66 4.37 1.48 -1.06
C ILE A 66 4.16 2.12 0.31
N SER A 67 5.26 2.55 0.95
CA SER A 67 5.25 3.26 2.23
C SER A 67 5.77 4.69 2.11
N GLY A 68 5.43 5.56 3.08
CA GLY A 68 5.92 6.94 3.15
C GLY A 68 7.45 7.04 3.27
N ILE A 69 8.08 6.02 3.84
CA ILE A 69 9.55 5.89 3.88
C ILE A 69 10.10 5.77 2.47
N THR A 70 9.46 5.00 1.59
CA THR A 70 9.93 4.87 0.20
C THR A 70 9.73 6.18 -0.56
N LEU A 71 8.62 6.88 -0.32
CA LEU A 71 8.29 8.12 -1.03
C LEU A 71 9.28 9.26 -0.75
N LEU A 72 9.69 9.44 0.51
CA LEU A 72 10.59 10.51 0.93
C LEU A 72 12.03 10.05 1.14
N GLY A 73 12.24 8.81 1.56
CA GLY A 73 13.54 8.23 1.88
C GLY A 73 14.36 7.90 0.64
N VAL A 74 13.76 7.34 -0.41
CA VAL A 74 14.47 7.00 -1.66
C VAL A 74 15.12 8.21 -2.33
N PRO A 75 14.43 9.34 -2.55
CA PRO A 75 15.11 10.52 -3.08
C PRO A 75 16.18 11.01 -2.11
N SER A 76 15.91 11.07 -0.79
CA SER A 76 16.90 11.48 0.21
C SER A 76 18.19 10.63 0.17
N GLU A 77 18.05 9.33 0.01
CA GLU A 77 19.16 8.39 -0.12
C GLU A 77 19.91 8.60 -1.43
N ILE A 78 19.22 8.76 -2.56
CA ILE A 78 19.84 8.99 -3.87
C ILE A 78 20.58 10.34 -3.89
N TYR A 79 20.02 11.38 -3.27
CA TYR A 79 20.66 12.69 -3.17
C TYR A 79 21.94 12.67 -2.32
N THR A 80 22.03 11.79 -1.33
CA THR A 80 23.16 11.73 -0.38
C THR A 80 24.23 10.71 -0.79
N TYR A 81 23.82 9.52 -1.25
CA TYR A 81 24.69 8.37 -1.52
C TYR A 81 24.76 7.97 -3.00
N GLY A 82 24.02 8.66 -3.88
CA GLY A 82 24.08 8.46 -5.33
C GLY A 82 23.51 7.11 -5.78
N SER A 83 24.25 6.38 -6.63
CA SER A 83 23.77 5.18 -7.33
C SER A 83 23.72 3.90 -6.50
N GLN A 84 24.12 3.92 -5.22
CA GLN A 84 24.13 2.72 -4.37
C GLN A 84 22.73 2.12 -4.14
N TYR A 85 21.69 2.97 -4.13
CA TYR A 85 20.31 2.52 -4.04
C TYR A 85 19.91 1.60 -5.21
N LEU A 86 20.51 1.79 -6.39
CA LEU A 86 20.22 0.98 -7.59
C LEU A 86 20.63 -0.49 -7.39
N THR A 87 21.74 -0.73 -6.68
CA THR A 87 22.20 -2.09 -6.35
C THR A 87 21.22 -2.80 -5.42
N SER A 88 20.65 -2.09 -4.43
CA SER A 88 19.61 -2.64 -3.55
C SER A 88 18.33 -2.99 -4.29
N ASN A 89 17.94 -2.19 -5.30
CA ASN A 89 16.78 -2.51 -6.15
C ASN A 89 17.01 -3.79 -6.96
N LEU A 90 18.21 -3.97 -7.52
CA LEU A 90 18.55 -5.18 -8.28
C LEU A 90 18.46 -6.44 -7.41
N ALA A 91 18.95 -6.37 -6.17
CA ALA A 91 18.80 -7.45 -5.19
C ALA A 91 17.32 -7.75 -4.87
N ASN A 92 16.49 -6.72 -4.71
CA ASN A 92 15.05 -6.87 -4.46
C ASN A 92 14.33 -7.59 -5.61
N TYR A 93 14.67 -7.31 -6.86
CA TYR A 93 14.11 -8.04 -8.01
C TYR A 93 14.50 -9.52 -8.01
N LEU A 94 15.75 -9.83 -7.68
CA LEU A 94 16.24 -11.21 -7.61
C LEU A 94 15.53 -12.00 -6.50
N VAL A 95 15.37 -11.40 -5.31
CA VAL A 95 14.60 -11.97 -4.21
C VAL A 95 13.14 -12.19 -4.58
N GLY A 96 12.52 -11.24 -5.30
CA GLY A 96 11.15 -11.38 -5.82
C GLY A 96 11.00 -12.58 -6.76
N PHE A 97 11.97 -12.78 -7.66
CA PHE A 97 11.99 -13.93 -8.56
C PHE A 97 12.10 -15.26 -7.79
N ILE A 98 13.06 -15.38 -6.86
CA ILE A 98 13.21 -16.60 -6.05
C ILE A 98 11.93 -16.88 -5.23
N THR A 99 11.35 -15.85 -4.62
CA THR A 99 10.11 -15.96 -3.84
C THR A 99 8.95 -16.48 -4.70
N ALA A 100 8.81 -15.98 -5.93
CA ALA A 100 7.76 -16.42 -6.85
C ALA A 100 7.91 -17.89 -7.27
N PHE A 101 9.15 -18.36 -7.49
CA PHE A 101 9.41 -19.72 -7.97
C PHE A 101 9.49 -20.79 -6.87
N PHE A 102 9.91 -20.44 -5.65
CA PHE A 102 10.12 -21.41 -4.58
C PHE A 102 9.13 -21.26 -3.42
N ILE A 103 8.92 -20.04 -2.95
CA ILE A 103 8.07 -19.80 -1.76
C ILE A 103 6.59 -19.93 -2.14
N LEU A 104 6.16 -19.32 -3.25
CA LEU A 104 4.77 -19.38 -3.69
C LEU A 104 4.23 -20.81 -3.89
N PRO A 105 4.92 -21.74 -4.61
CA PRO A 105 4.41 -23.10 -4.77
C PRO A 105 4.43 -23.91 -3.47
N VAL A 106 5.38 -23.65 -2.57
CA VAL A 106 5.44 -24.31 -1.24
C VAL A 106 4.24 -23.89 -0.39
N PHE A 107 3.92 -22.61 -0.32
CA PHE A 107 2.76 -22.11 0.44
C PHE A 107 1.43 -22.60 -0.16
N TYR A 108 1.34 -22.72 -1.49
CA TYR A 108 0.16 -23.27 -2.15
C TYR A 108 -0.02 -24.77 -1.88
N LYS A 109 1.08 -25.54 -1.79
CA LYS A 109 1.06 -26.98 -1.48
C LYS A 109 0.72 -27.29 -0.03
N LEU A 110 1.04 -26.39 0.90
CA LEU A 110 0.77 -26.58 2.33
C LEU A 110 -0.68 -26.30 2.75
N GLN A 111 -1.55 -25.78 1.85
CA GLN A 111 -2.97 -25.47 2.11
C GLN A 111 -3.26 -24.75 3.45
N LEU A 112 -2.30 -23.97 3.99
CA LEU A 112 -2.48 -23.25 5.26
C LEU A 112 -3.48 -22.09 5.18
N ILE A 113 -3.96 -21.80 3.98
CA ILE A 113 -5.06 -20.89 3.69
C ILE A 113 -6.24 -21.70 3.11
N SER A 114 -6.81 -22.58 3.94
CA SER A 114 -8.10 -23.22 3.66
C SER A 114 -9.25 -22.38 4.17
#